data_AF-A0A3P8X6Q5-F1
#
_entry.id   AF-A0A3P8X6Q5-F1
#
_cell.length_a   1.000
_cell.length_b   1.000
_cell.length_c   1.000
_cell.angle_alpha   90.00
_cell.angle_beta   90.00
_cell.angle_gamma   90.00
#
_symmetry.space_group_name_H-M   'P 1'
#
loop_
_entity.id
_entity.type
_entity.pdbx_description
1 polymer ?
#
loop_
_entity_poly.entity_id
_entity_poly.type
_entity_poly.pdbx_seq_one_letter_code
_entity_poly.pdbx_strand_id
1 'polypeptide(L)'
;MLQVILFIELLLVHSTTQSLEEREANCNDDVELKCPHPDIANFDSVVWYKHHDNKIIGIVVKTVKSGKVSRYDSNSKGTFGDNYSLLLSRVTPDDATIYMCKLNAKLGFQNKEVEVKLTVNECVTAWTPVLNSSQPMSRHPTYTEIPLVWSLVSYAAVGILKFTISIICVLIVHHQTSRKLKLRC
;
A
#
# COMPACT_ATOMS: atom_id res chain seq x y z
N MET A 1 -22.20 -3.32 24.11
CA MET A 1 -22.36 -2.14 23.22
C MET A 1 -21.01 -1.47 22.97
N LEU A 2 -20.34 -0.90 23.98
CA LEU A 2 -19.03 -0.22 23.83
C LEU A 2 -17.92 -1.12 23.25
N GLN A 3 -17.83 -2.37 23.71
CA GLN A 3 -16.83 -3.34 23.24
C GLN A 3 -17.03 -3.71 21.76
N VAL A 4 -18.28 -3.83 21.30
CA VAL A 4 -18.60 -4.13 19.90
C VAL A 4 -18.23 -2.95 19.00
N ILE A 5 -18.46 -1.72 19.46
CA ILE A 5 -18.06 -0.51 18.74
C ILE A 5 -16.53 -0.43 18.64
N LEU A 6 -15.80 -0.69 19.73
CA LEU A 6 -14.34 -0.74 19.71
C LEU A 6 -13.80 -1.78 18.73
N PHE A 7 -14.40 -2.98 18.68
CA PHE A 7 -14.01 -4.00 17.71
C PHE A 7 -14.26 -3.57 16.27
N ILE A 8 -15.40 -2.93 15.98
CA ILE A 8 -15.72 -2.44 14.63
C ILE A 8 -14.74 -1.33 14.22
N GLU A 9 -14.45 -0.37 15.10
CA GLU A 9 -13.47 0.70 14.84
C GLU A 9 -12.07 0.11 14.62
N LEU A 10 -11.65 -0.89 15.41
CA LEU A 10 -10.36 -1.56 15.24
C LEU A 10 -10.26 -2.31 13.90
N LEU A 11 -11.33 -2.98 13.49
CA LEU A 11 -11.41 -3.68 12.21
C LEU A 11 -11.42 -2.70 11.03
N LEU A 12 -12.11 -1.56 11.16
CA LEU A 12 -12.11 -0.50 10.14
C LEU A 12 -10.71 0.11 9.99
N VAL A 13 -10.03 0.40 11.11
CA VAL A 13 -8.64 0.91 11.09
C VAL A 13 -7.68 -0.11 10.47
N HIS A 14 -7.82 -1.40 10.77
CA HIS A 14 -7.03 -2.45 10.13
C HIS A 14 -7.31 -2.54 8.61
N SER A 15 -8.57 -2.37 8.21
CA SER A 15 -8.99 -2.45 6.81
C SER A 15 -8.52 -1.24 5.99
N THR A 16 -8.43 -0.05 6.60
CA THR A 16 -7.87 1.15 5.95
C THR A 16 -6.35 1.19 5.95
N THR A 17 -5.70 0.34 6.75
CA THR A 17 -4.24 0.22 6.82
C THR A 17 -3.73 -0.96 5.99
N GLN A 18 -4.35 -1.24 4.84
CA GLN A 18 -3.69 -2.07 3.83
C GLN A 18 -2.56 -1.22 3.22
N SER A 19 -1.49 -1.03 4.01
CA SER A 19 -0.36 -0.17 3.68
C SER A 19 0.37 -0.78 2.51
N LEU A 20 0.58 0.01 1.46
CA LEU A 20 1.51 -0.28 0.39
C LEU A 20 2.87 -0.64 1.03
N GLU A 21 3.39 -1.84 0.77
CA GLU A 21 4.67 -2.25 1.33
C GLU A 21 5.76 -1.37 0.70
N GLU A 22 6.48 -0.61 1.51
CA GLU A 22 7.59 0.21 1.03
C GLU A 22 8.91 -0.52 1.27
N ARG A 23 9.74 -0.61 0.22
CA ARG A 23 11.07 -1.20 0.26
C ARG A 23 12.10 -0.17 -0.18
N GLU A 24 13.00 0.20 0.72
CA GLU A 24 14.14 1.07 0.42
C GLU A 24 15.39 0.23 0.10
N ALA A 25 16.17 0.69 -0.87
CA ALA A 25 17.46 0.11 -1.26
C ALA A 25 18.45 1.21 -1.68
N ASN A 26 19.75 0.92 -1.62
CA ASN A 26 20.75 1.81 -2.20
C ASN A 26 20.98 1.49 -3.68
N CYS A 27 21.45 2.48 -4.44
CA CYS A 27 21.90 2.24 -5.80
C CYS A 27 22.98 1.15 -5.84
N ASN A 28 22.88 0.27 -6.85
CA ASN A 28 23.68 -0.94 -7.07
C ASN A 28 23.44 -2.09 -6.10
N ASP A 29 22.50 -1.98 -5.16
CA ASP A 29 22.11 -3.13 -4.33
C ASP A 29 21.34 -4.17 -5.16
N ASP A 30 21.38 -5.41 -4.69
CA ASP A 30 20.48 -6.47 -5.12
C ASP A 30 19.27 -6.49 -4.17
N VAL A 31 18.07 -6.41 -4.73
CA VAL A 31 16.82 -6.25 -3.98
C VAL A 31 15.90 -7.43 -4.23
N GLU A 32 15.30 -7.94 -3.15
CA GLU A 32 14.25 -8.95 -3.19
C GLU A 32 12.91 -8.34 -2.75
N LEU A 33 11.93 -8.35 -3.64
CA LEU A 33 10.55 -7.93 -3.35
C LEU A 33 9.70 -9.17 -3.06
N LYS A 34 9.10 -9.23 -1.87
CA LYS A 34 8.36 -10.40 -1.43
C LYS A 34 6.99 -10.46 -2.09
N CYS A 35 6.53 -11.68 -2.38
CA CYS A 35 5.15 -11.94 -2.77
C CYS A 35 4.50 -12.83 -1.69
N PRO A 36 3.85 -12.25 -0.68
CA PRO A 36 3.31 -13.03 0.43
C PRO A 36 2.07 -13.82 0.01
N HIS A 37 2.20 -15.15 -0.09
CA HIS A 37 1.02 -16.02 -0.12
C HIS A 37 1.27 -17.43 0.45
N PRO A 38 0.57 -17.83 1.53
CA PRO A 38 0.76 -19.14 2.15
C PRO A 38 0.21 -20.30 1.30
N ASP A 39 -0.84 -20.06 0.49
CA ASP A 39 -1.57 -21.12 -0.22
C ASP A 39 -1.32 -21.11 -1.73
N ILE A 40 -0.06 -21.19 -2.16
CA ILE A 40 0.30 -21.15 -3.59
C ILE A 40 -0.36 -22.26 -4.42
N ALA A 41 -0.76 -23.36 -3.78
CA ALA A 41 -1.42 -24.49 -4.41
C ALA A 41 -2.75 -24.12 -5.11
N ASN A 42 -3.40 -23.02 -4.72
CA ASN A 42 -4.66 -22.55 -5.31
C ASN A 42 -4.48 -21.70 -6.57
N PHE A 43 -3.24 -21.49 -7.01
CA PHE A 43 -2.90 -20.61 -8.13
C PHE A 43 -2.25 -21.38 -9.28
N ASP A 44 -2.51 -20.93 -10.50
CA ASP A 44 -1.93 -21.51 -11.72
C ASP A 44 -0.61 -20.83 -12.11
N SER A 45 -0.48 -19.54 -11.81
CA SER A 45 0.72 -18.77 -12.11
C SER A 45 0.92 -17.58 -11.17
N VAL A 46 2.18 -17.21 -10.99
CA VAL A 46 2.58 -15.93 -10.38
C VAL A 46 3.20 -15.05 -11.44
N VAL A 47 2.81 -13.78 -11.48
CA VAL A 47 3.30 -12.79 -12.44
C VAL A 47 3.78 -11.56 -11.69
N TRP A 48 4.95 -11.05 -12.06
CA TRP A 48 5.42 -9.75 -11.61
C TRP A 48 5.27 -8.70 -12.71
N TYR A 49 4.77 -7.54 -12.31
CA TYR A 49 4.64 -6.34 -13.14
C TYR A 49 5.38 -5.17 -12.51
N LYS A 50 5.71 -4.16 -13.32
CA LYS A 50 6.14 -2.83 -12.88
C LYS A 50 5.25 -1.75 -13.45
N HIS A 51 5.10 -0.66 -12.70
CA HIS A 51 4.48 0.57 -13.20
C HIS A 51 5.51 1.43 -13.92
N HIS A 52 5.16 1.94 -15.09
CA HIS A 52 5.99 2.86 -15.86
C HIS A 52 5.09 3.74 -16.75
N ASP A 53 5.17 5.06 -16.61
CA ASP A 53 4.38 6.02 -17.40
C ASP A 53 2.88 5.69 -17.52
N ASN A 54 2.22 5.47 -16.38
CA ASN A 54 0.80 5.04 -16.27
C ASN A 54 0.46 3.72 -16.97
N LYS A 55 1.47 2.93 -17.37
CA LYS A 55 1.30 1.58 -17.93
C LYS A 55 1.81 0.54 -16.94
N ILE A 56 1.21 -0.64 -17.02
CA ILE A 56 1.64 -1.83 -16.29
C ILE A 56 2.40 -2.72 -17.27
N ILE A 57 3.68 -2.94 -17.00
CA ILE A 57 4.58 -3.73 -17.86
C ILE A 57 4.89 -5.05 -17.17
N GLY A 58 4.68 -6.17 -17.87
CA GLY A 58 5.04 -7.50 -17.38
C GLY A 58 6.55 -7.69 -17.32
N ILE A 59 7.04 -8.28 -16.23
CA ILE A 59 8.47 -8.56 -16.05
C ILE A 59 8.71 -10.04 -16.32
N VAL A 60 8.11 -10.89 -15.49
CA VAL A 60 8.38 -12.32 -15.42
C VAL A 60 7.15 -13.07 -14.92
N VAL A 61 6.89 -14.25 -15.49
CA VAL A 61 5.79 -15.15 -15.10
C VAL A 61 6.33 -16.54 -14.79
N LYS A 62 5.81 -17.16 -13.74
CA LYS A 62 6.11 -18.53 -13.33
C LYS A 62 4.82 -19.33 -13.24
N THR A 63 4.75 -20.42 -13.99
CA THR A 63 3.65 -21.40 -13.88
C THR A 63 3.89 -22.26 -12.65
N VAL A 64 2.93 -22.32 -11.72
CA VAL A 64 3.11 -23.02 -10.43
C VAL A 64 3.29 -24.52 -10.64
N LYS A 65 2.46 -25.14 -11.47
CA LYS A 65 2.45 -26.60 -11.68
C LYS A 65 3.73 -27.13 -12.34
N SER A 66 4.27 -26.42 -13.33
CA SER A 66 5.44 -26.87 -14.09
C SER A 66 6.76 -26.24 -13.61
N GLY A 67 6.69 -25.19 -12.78
CA GLY A 67 7.84 -24.38 -12.41
C GLY A 67 8.45 -23.58 -13.56
N LYS A 68 7.86 -23.64 -14.77
CA LYS A 68 8.38 -22.94 -15.96
C LYS A 68 8.34 -21.44 -15.75
N VAL A 69 9.47 -20.78 -16.00
CA VAL A 69 9.61 -19.33 -15.96
C VAL A 69 9.72 -18.79 -17.39
N SER A 70 8.97 -17.73 -17.68
CA SER A 70 9.04 -16.98 -18.94
C SER A 70 9.16 -15.48 -18.63
N ARG A 71 9.87 -14.74 -19.49
CA ARG A 71 9.93 -13.27 -19.43
C ARG A 71 9.03 -12.67 -20.51
N TYR A 72 8.43 -11.51 -20.22
CA TYR A 72 7.64 -10.78 -21.21
C TYR A 72 8.53 -10.01 -22.20
N ASP A 73 9.66 -9.51 -21.71
CA ASP A 73 10.68 -8.81 -22.49
C ASP A 73 12.04 -9.45 -22.16
N SER A 74 12.88 -9.70 -23.16
CA SER A 74 14.25 -10.20 -22.95
C SER A 74 15.11 -9.22 -22.16
N ASN A 75 14.77 -7.94 -22.21
CA ASN A 75 15.50 -6.85 -21.57
C ASN A 75 14.93 -6.49 -20.19
N SER A 76 13.84 -7.15 -19.75
CA SER A 76 13.29 -6.89 -18.42
C SER A 76 14.30 -7.30 -17.35
N LYS A 77 14.69 -6.32 -16.51
CA LYS A 77 15.41 -6.60 -15.27
C LYS A 77 14.43 -7.30 -14.33
N GLY A 78 14.82 -8.45 -13.80
CA GLY A 78 14.00 -9.19 -12.85
C GLY A 78 13.98 -10.70 -13.09
N THR A 79 14.13 -11.45 -11.99
CA THR A 79 13.98 -12.91 -12.00
C THR A 79 13.22 -13.36 -10.77
N PHE A 80 12.68 -14.58 -10.79
CA PHE A 80 12.09 -15.15 -9.59
C PHE A 80 13.18 -15.56 -8.60
N GLY A 81 13.03 -15.13 -7.35
CA GLY A 81 13.75 -15.66 -6.20
C GLY A 81 12.95 -16.72 -5.46
N ASP A 82 13.28 -16.88 -4.18
CA ASP A 82 12.62 -17.81 -3.29
C ASP A 82 11.20 -17.34 -2.96
N ASN A 83 10.30 -18.28 -2.69
CA ASN A 83 8.91 -17.98 -2.34
C ASN A 83 8.20 -17.02 -3.33
N TYR A 84 8.54 -17.14 -4.63
CA TYR A 84 7.96 -16.33 -5.70
C TYR A 84 8.28 -14.83 -5.61
N SER A 85 9.32 -14.47 -4.87
CA SER A 85 9.83 -13.09 -4.82
C SER A 85 10.36 -12.64 -6.18
N LEU A 86 10.44 -11.31 -6.37
CA LEU A 86 11.14 -10.70 -7.49
C LEU A 86 12.54 -10.28 -7.06
N LEU A 87 13.56 -10.81 -7.71
CA LEU A 87 14.95 -10.41 -7.57
C LEU A 87 15.31 -9.40 -8.64
N LEU A 88 15.71 -8.20 -8.20
CA LEU A 88 16.23 -7.12 -9.03
C LEU A 88 17.69 -6.90 -8.67
N SER A 89 18.60 -7.14 -9.62
CA SER A 89 20.04 -6.96 -9.38
C SER A 89 20.49 -5.56 -9.79
N ARG A 90 21.41 -4.99 -9.00
CA ARG A 90 22.04 -3.68 -9.24
C ARG A 90 21.01 -2.60 -9.58
N VAL A 91 20.09 -2.36 -8.65
CA VAL A 91 19.01 -1.39 -8.85
C VAL A 91 19.56 0.03 -9.02
N THR A 92 18.92 0.82 -9.86
CA THR A 92 19.20 2.26 -10.04
C THR A 92 17.99 3.09 -9.66
N PRO A 93 18.12 4.43 -9.49
CA PRO A 93 16.97 5.30 -9.27
C PRO A 93 15.85 5.16 -10.31
N ASP A 94 16.17 4.81 -11.56
CA ASP A 94 15.19 4.52 -12.62
C ASP A 94 14.35 3.25 -12.37
N ASP A 95 14.84 2.34 -11.52
CA ASP A 95 14.11 1.15 -11.10
C ASP A 95 13.15 1.46 -9.92
N ALA A 96 13.18 2.69 -9.36
CA ALA A 96 12.28 3.11 -8.28
C ALA A 96 10.84 3.30 -8.80
N THR A 97 9.97 2.35 -8.50
CA THR A 97 8.56 2.36 -8.92
C THR A 97 7.73 1.41 -8.06
N ILE A 98 6.43 1.31 -8.37
CA ILE A 98 5.54 0.30 -7.81
C ILE A 98 5.66 -0.98 -8.64
N TYR A 99 5.93 -2.07 -7.94
CA TYR A 99 5.93 -3.43 -8.46
C TYR A 99 4.70 -4.16 -7.95
N MET A 100 4.07 -4.96 -8.80
CA MET A 100 2.87 -5.71 -8.45
C MET A 100 3.10 -7.20 -8.66
N CYS A 101 2.96 -7.98 -7.60
CA CYS A 101 2.85 -9.44 -7.68
C CYS A 101 1.39 -9.82 -7.87
N LYS A 102 1.07 -10.51 -8.96
CA LYS A 102 -0.27 -11.02 -9.25
C LYS A 102 -0.26 -12.54 -9.24
N LEU A 103 -1.11 -13.12 -8.40
CA LEU A 103 -1.36 -14.56 -8.36
C LEU A 103 -2.67 -14.85 -9.11
N ASN A 104 -2.55 -15.55 -10.23
CA ASN A 104 -3.71 -15.96 -11.03
C ASN A 104 -4.24 -17.28 -10.47
N ALA A 105 -5.46 -17.22 -9.96
CA ALA A 105 -6.08 -18.31 -9.24
C ALA A 105 -6.63 -19.37 -10.20
N LYS A 106 -6.68 -20.61 -9.72
CA LYS A 106 -7.40 -21.69 -10.39
C LYS A 106 -8.90 -21.38 -10.43
N LEU A 107 -9.62 -22.06 -11.32
CA LEU A 107 -11.07 -22.00 -11.36
C LEU A 107 -11.67 -22.29 -9.96
N GLY A 108 -12.57 -21.44 -9.52
CA GLY A 108 -13.20 -21.51 -8.19
C GLY A 108 -12.48 -20.76 -7.08
N PHE A 109 -11.28 -20.21 -7.34
CA PHE A 109 -10.53 -19.38 -6.39
C PHE A 109 -10.44 -17.92 -6.88
N GLN A 110 -10.04 -17.01 -5.98
CA GLN A 110 -9.91 -15.59 -6.29
C GLN A 110 -8.46 -15.21 -6.59
N ASN A 111 -8.26 -14.42 -7.64
CA ASN A 111 -6.98 -13.78 -7.91
C ASN A 111 -6.54 -12.93 -6.71
N LYS A 112 -5.24 -12.83 -6.51
CA LYS A 112 -4.64 -11.99 -5.48
C LYS A 112 -3.59 -11.09 -6.10
N GLU A 113 -3.46 -9.91 -5.55
CA GLU A 113 -2.44 -8.94 -5.94
C GLU A 113 -1.85 -8.28 -4.71
N VAL A 114 -0.55 -8.01 -4.78
CA VAL A 114 0.22 -7.32 -3.74
C VAL A 114 1.10 -6.31 -4.46
N GLU A 115 1.02 -5.05 -4.03
CA GLU A 115 1.87 -3.98 -4.52
C GLU A 115 2.99 -3.70 -3.52
N VAL A 116 4.18 -3.45 -4.04
CA VAL A 116 5.39 -3.07 -3.29
C VAL A 116 5.99 -1.84 -3.97
N LYS A 117 6.16 -0.76 -3.22
CA LYS A 117 6.84 0.45 -3.69
C LYS A 117 8.32 0.35 -3.40
N LEU A 118 9.13 0.32 -4.45
CA LEU A 118 10.58 0.36 -4.35
C LEU A 118 11.07 1.81 -4.42
N THR A 119 11.82 2.24 -3.41
CA THR A 119 12.60 3.46 -3.43
C THR A 119 14.09 3.11 -3.51
N VAL A 120 14.83 3.79 -4.38
CA VAL A 120 16.26 3.56 -4.56
C VAL A 120 17.00 4.87 -4.33
N ASN A 121 17.96 4.86 -3.41
CA ASN A 121 18.78 6.02 -3.12
C ASN A 121 19.70 6.36 -4.32
N GLU A 122 20.00 7.65 -4.48
CA GLU A 122 20.84 8.15 -5.56
C GLU A 122 22.23 7.47 -5.59
N CYS A 123 22.75 7.26 -6.79
CA CYS A 123 24.08 6.68 -6.97
C CYS A 123 25.15 7.71 -6.61
N VAL A 124 25.85 7.53 -5.49
CA VAL A 124 26.98 8.38 -5.14
C VAL A 124 28.12 8.13 -6.12
N THR A 125 28.37 9.10 -6.99
CA THR A 125 29.66 9.16 -7.67
C THR A 125 30.66 9.62 -6.62
N ALA A 126 31.65 8.81 -6.25
CA ALA A 126 32.68 9.28 -5.33
C ALA A 126 33.52 10.35 -6.05
N TRP A 127 33.24 11.62 -5.79
CA TRP A 127 34.11 12.72 -6.20
C TRP A 127 35.34 12.67 -5.29
N THR A 128 36.50 12.28 -5.83
CA THR A 128 37.79 12.53 -5.18
C THR A 128 37.90 14.03 -4.89
N PRO A 129 38.15 14.47 -3.65
CA PRO A 129 38.14 15.89 -3.33
C PRO A 129 39.41 16.55 -3.90
N VAL A 130 39.27 17.34 -4.96
CA VAL A 130 40.18 18.46 -5.19
C VAL A 130 39.71 19.57 -4.25
N LEU A 131 40.48 19.75 -3.17
CA LEU A 131 40.32 20.80 -2.19
C LEU A 131 40.47 22.18 -2.85
N ASN A 132 39.37 22.88 -3.13
CA ASN A 132 39.23 24.32 -2.91
C ASN A 132 37.86 24.82 -3.40
N SER A 133 37.07 25.34 -2.48
CA SER A 133 36.55 26.72 -2.52
C SER A 133 35.26 26.80 -1.72
N SER A 134 35.32 27.66 -0.71
CA SER A 134 34.26 28.12 0.18
C SER A 134 32.95 28.51 -0.52
N GLN A 135 31.81 28.03 0.00
CA GLN A 135 30.54 28.76 0.04
C GLN A 135 29.57 28.14 1.08
N PRO A 136 28.63 28.92 1.63
CA PRO A 136 28.19 28.82 3.03
C PRO A 136 26.97 27.92 3.27
N MET A 137 26.94 27.42 4.51
CA MET A 137 25.78 27.33 5.40
C MET A 137 24.49 26.71 4.83
N SER A 138 24.34 25.41 5.13
CA SER A 138 23.13 24.73 5.56
C SER A 138 21.80 25.49 5.34
N ARG A 139 21.01 25.02 4.38
CA ARG A 139 19.58 25.32 4.31
C ARG A 139 18.81 24.06 4.70
N HIS A 140 18.52 23.98 5.99
CA HIS A 140 17.55 23.03 6.55
C HIS A 140 16.19 23.24 5.84
N PRO A 141 15.53 22.20 5.33
CA PRO A 141 14.15 22.33 4.91
C PRO A 141 13.31 22.53 6.17
N THR A 142 12.74 23.72 6.30
CA THR A 142 11.74 24.02 7.33
C THR A 142 10.60 23.02 7.18
N TYR A 143 10.53 22.04 8.07
CA TYR A 143 9.39 21.15 8.22
C TYR A 143 8.20 22.01 8.62
N THR A 144 7.26 22.21 7.71
CA THR A 144 5.93 22.72 8.08
C THR A 144 5.26 21.65 8.92
N GLU A 145 5.29 21.82 10.23
CA GLU A 145 4.42 21.06 11.12
C GLU A 145 2.98 21.22 10.65
N ILE A 146 2.31 20.10 10.42
CA ILE A 146 0.89 20.06 10.10
C ILE A 146 0.17 20.87 11.20
N PRO A 147 -0.56 21.95 10.86
CA PRO A 147 -1.08 22.84 11.89
C PRO A 147 -2.06 22.08 12.77
N LEU A 148 -1.83 22.09 14.08
CA LEU A 148 -2.74 21.58 15.12
C LEU A 148 -4.22 21.98 14.90
N VAL A 149 -4.43 23.10 14.21
CA VAL A 149 -5.72 23.64 13.78
C VAL A 149 -6.52 22.66 12.93
N TRP A 150 -5.90 21.94 11.98
CA TRP A 150 -6.61 20.99 11.13
C TRP A 150 -7.10 19.76 11.91
N SER A 151 -6.31 19.30 12.88
CA SER A 151 -6.72 18.19 13.75
C SER A 151 -7.91 18.55 14.64
N LEU A 152 -7.96 19.79 15.16
CA LEU A 152 -9.09 20.26 15.97
C LEU A 152 -10.36 20.41 15.13
N VAL A 153 -10.25 20.89 13.89
CA VAL A 153 -11.38 21.02 12.96
C VAL A 153 -11.96 19.65 12.59
N SER A 154 -11.10 18.67 12.28
CA SER A 154 -11.53 17.29 12.00
C SER A 154 -12.24 16.66 13.20
N TYR A 155 -11.72 16.86 14.41
CA TYR A 155 -12.32 16.29 15.62
C TYR A 155 -13.69 16.91 15.95
N ALA A 156 -13.82 18.24 15.80
CA ALA A 156 -15.09 18.93 15.99
C ALA A 156 -16.15 18.49 14.97
N ALA A 157 -15.78 18.32 13.70
CA ALA A 157 -16.68 17.87 12.65
C ALA A 157 -17.24 16.45 12.92
N VAL A 158 -16.40 15.51 13.35
CA VAL A 158 -16.82 14.16 13.72
C VAL A 158 -17.73 14.17 14.95
N GLY A 159 -17.42 15.02 15.95
CA GLY A 159 -18.27 15.22 17.11
C GLY A 159 -19.67 15.68 16.71
N ILE A 160 -19.77 16.73 15.91
CA ILE A 160 -21.05 17.28 15.43
C ILE A 160 -21.85 16.23 14.67
N LEU A 161 -21.21 15.46 13.79
CA LEU A 161 -21.88 14.38 13.05
C LEU A 161 -22.47 13.30 13.98
N LYS A 162 -21.76 12.92 15.05
CA LYS A 162 -22.28 11.95 16.03
C LYS A 162 -23.47 12.51 16.81
N PHE A 163 -23.43 13.80 17.19
CA PHE A 163 -24.55 14.45 17.86
C PHE A 163 -25.79 14.55 16.98
N THR A 164 -25.65 14.93 15.70
CA THR A 164 -26.79 15.04 14.78
C THR A 164 -27.45 13.69 14.55
N ILE A 165 -26.68 12.62 14.32
CA ILE A 165 -27.20 11.25 14.17
C ILE A 165 -27.93 10.82 15.44
N SER A 166 -27.36 11.06 16.62
CA SER A 166 -27.99 10.70 17.90
C SER A 166 -29.34 11.38 18.09
N ILE A 167 -29.44 12.68 17.78
CA ILE A 167 -30.71 13.43 17.89
C ILE A 167 -31.75 12.87 16.92
N ILE A 168 -31.37 12.61 15.67
CA ILE A 168 -32.29 12.03 14.67
C ILE A 168 -32.81 10.67 15.13
N CYS A 169 -31.95 9.81 15.67
CA CYS A 169 -32.36 8.50 16.20
C CYS A 169 -33.39 8.64 17.34
N VAL A 170 -33.15 9.55 18.30
CA VAL A 170 -34.09 9.80 19.40
C VAL A 170 -35.43 10.33 18.89
N LEU A 171 -35.41 11.26 17.92
CA LEU A 171 -36.63 11.81 17.32
C LEU A 171 -37.44 10.73 16.57
N ILE A 172 -36.78 9.83 15.85
CA ILE A 172 -37.43 8.71 15.16
C ILE A 172 -38.07 7.76 16.17
N VAL A 173 -37.34 7.39 17.23
CA VAL A 173 -37.86 6.49 18.28
C VAL A 173 -39.05 7.13 18.99
N HIS A 174 -38.95 8.41 19.36
CA HIS A 174 -40.02 9.16 20.01
C HIS A 174 -41.26 9.30 19.10
N HIS A 175 -41.05 9.55 17.81
CA HIS A 175 -42.14 9.63 16.85
C HIS A 175 -42.82 8.28 16.64
N GLN A 176 -42.06 7.18 16.61
CA GLN A 176 -42.63 5.82 16.54
C GLN A 176 -43.41 5.44 17.80
N THR A 177 -42.91 5.76 19.00
CA THR A 177 -43.63 5.51 20.26
C THR A 177 -44.88 6.39 20.38
N SER A 178 -44.80 7.66 19.98
CA SER A 178 -45.96 8.57 19.93
C SER A 178 -47.03 8.07 18.96
N ARG A 179 -46.65 7.57 17.78
CA ARG A 179 -47.58 6.95 16.82
C ARG A 179 -48.22 5.68 17.37
N LYS A 180 -47.45 4.82 18.05
CA LYS A 180 -47.98 3.59 18.67
C LYS A 180 -48.94 3.88 19.83
N LEU A 181 -48.72 4.96 20.58
CA LEU A 181 -49.64 5.38 21.64
C LEU A 181 -50.98 5.90 21.05
N LYS A 182 -50.92 6.60 19.92
CA LYS A 182 -52.11 7.18 19.27
C LYS A 182 -53.00 6.16 18.55
N LEU A 183 -52.49 4.96 18.26
CA LEU A 183 -53.22 3.85 17.62
C LEU A 183 -53.88 2.90 18.65
N ARG A 184 -53.77 3.19 19.94
CA ARG A 184 -54.26 2.35 21.06
C ARG A 184 -55.39 2.98 21.88
N CYS A 185 -55.90 4.14 21.45
CA CYS A 185 -57.09 4.79 21.99
C CYS A 185 -58.24 4.69 20.99
#